data_AF-A0A8S2FUH9-F1
#
_entry.id   AF-A0A8S2FUH9-F1
#
_cell.length_a   1.000
_cell.length_b   1.000
_cell.length_c   1.000
_cell.angle_alpha   90.00
_cell.angle_beta   90.00
_cell.angle_gamma   90.00
#
_symmetry.space_group_name_H-M   'P 1'
#
loop_
_entity.id
_entity.type
_entity.pdbx_description
1 polymer ?
#
loop_
_entity_poly.entity_id
_entity_poly.type
_entity_poly.pdbx_seq_one_letter_code
_entity_poly.pdbx_strand_id
1 'polypeptide(L)'
;CLNYLFSDYNSAFDYTSQQLHQDMTQTLNHYWISSSHNTYLAKTQILNPASIHCYIQALLKGCRCVEIDCIDGRNSFEPEVTHKNTLIKPLLLRDVLEAIHDYAFITS
;
A
#
# COMPACT_ATOMS: atom_id res chain seq x y z
N CYS A 1 30.47 -27.78 0.30
CA CYS A 1 29.42 -27.85 1.34
C CYS A 1 28.91 -26.48 1.78
N LEU A 2 29.76 -25.54 2.23
CA LEU A 2 29.30 -24.20 2.67
C LEU A 2 28.53 -23.42 1.60
N ASN A 3 28.97 -23.46 0.34
CA ASN A 3 28.27 -22.77 -0.76
C ASN A 3 26.84 -23.28 -0.97
N TYR A 4 26.54 -24.54 -0.68
CA TYR A 4 25.19 -25.08 -0.81
C TYR A 4 24.29 -24.56 0.32
N LEU A 5 24.79 -24.55 1.56
CA LEU A 5 24.03 -24.12 2.74
C LEU A 5 23.50 -22.69 2.60
N PHE A 6 24.27 -21.81 1.95
CA PHE A 6 23.90 -20.41 1.68
C PHE A 6 23.39 -20.15 0.26
N SER A 7 23.22 -21.19 -0.56
CA SER A 7 22.63 -21.05 -1.89
C SER A 7 21.10 -21.06 -1.84
N ASP A 8 20.47 -20.52 -2.88
CA ASP A 8 19.01 -20.53 -3.03
C ASP A 8 18.43 -21.95 -3.05
N TYR A 9 19.23 -22.95 -3.42
CA TYR A 9 18.85 -24.38 -3.39
C TYR A 9 18.58 -24.92 -1.98
N ASN A 10 19.10 -24.24 -0.93
CA ASN A 10 18.86 -24.57 0.47
C ASN A 10 18.12 -23.44 1.20
N SER A 11 17.39 -22.61 0.47
CA SER A 11 16.54 -21.58 1.06
C SER A 11 15.37 -22.23 1.81
N ALA A 12 15.07 -21.70 3.01
CA ALA A 12 13.84 -22.06 3.72
C ALA A 12 12.59 -21.53 3.02
N PHE A 13 12.76 -20.53 2.13
CA PHE A 13 11.71 -19.98 1.29
C PHE A 13 11.79 -20.61 -0.11
N ASP A 14 10.73 -21.28 -0.54
CA ASP A 14 10.66 -21.88 -1.87
C ASP A 14 10.38 -20.80 -2.93
N TYR A 15 11.45 -20.37 -3.58
CA TYR A 15 11.36 -19.37 -4.66
C TYR A 15 10.58 -19.85 -5.88
N THR A 16 10.38 -21.17 -6.08
CA THR A 16 9.58 -21.69 -7.20
C THR A 16 8.09 -21.42 -7.01
N SER A 17 7.64 -21.24 -5.76
CA SER A 17 6.27 -20.83 -5.41
C SER A 17 5.98 -19.33 -5.62
N GLN A 18 6.98 -18.52 -5.99
CA GLN A 18 6.80 -17.06 -6.21
C GLN A 18 6.10 -16.71 -7.51
N GLN A 19 6.01 -17.64 -8.47
CA GLN A 19 5.21 -17.41 -9.67
C GLN A 19 3.73 -17.60 -9.36
N LEU A 20 2.87 -16.87 -10.09
CA LEU A 20 1.44 -17.01 -10.00
C LEU A 20 1.05 -18.46 -10.33
N HIS A 21 0.61 -19.20 -9.30
CA HIS A 21 0.25 -20.61 -9.40
C HIS A 21 -1.20 -20.88 -8.99
N GLN A 22 -1.86 -19.88 -8.39
CA GLN A 22 -3.25 -19.96 -7.96
C GLN A 22 -4.18 -19.71 -9.15
N ASP A 23 -5.33 -20.37 -9.16
CA ASP A 23 -6.40 -20.06 -10.10
C ASP A 23 -6.91 -18.64 -9.84
N MET A 24 -6.76 -17.73 -10.80
CA MET A 24 -7.21 -16.33 -10.71
C MET A 24 -8.55 -16.07 -11.41
N THR A 25 -9.30 -17.13 -11.75
CA THR A 25 -10.59 -17.03 -12.43
C THR A 25 -11.80 -17.09 -11.49
N GLN A 26 -11.59 -17.34 -10.19
CA GLN A 26 -12.67 -17.35 -9.20
C GLN A 26 -13.10 -15.92 -8.84
N THR A 27 -14.21 -15.80 -8.12
CA THR A 27 -14.72 -14.50 -7.67
C THR A 27 -13.84 -13.92 -6.56
N LEU A 28 -13.80 -12.57 -6.46
CA LEU A 28 -12.89 -11.84 -5.58
C LEU A 28 -12.96 -12.28 -4.09
N ASN A 29 -14.14 -12.67 -3.62
CA ASN A 29 -14.38 -13.12 -2.25
C ASN A 29 -13.74 -14.48 -1.90
N HIS A 30 -13.13 -15.17 -2.87
CA HIS A 30 -12.41 -16.42 -2.64
C HIS A 30 -10.92 -16.21 -2.34
N TYR A 31 -10.44 -14.96 -2.38
CA TYR A 31 -9.04 -14.61 -2.17
C TYR A 31 -8.85 -13.77 -0.91
N TRP A 32 -7.72 -13.97 -0.24
CA TRP A 32 -7.24 -12.98 0.72
C TRP A 32 -6.61 -11.81 -0.03
N ILE A 33 -7.02 -10.59 0.33
CA ILE A 33 -6.56 -9.37 -0.32
C ILE A 33 -5.62 -8.64 0.64
N SER A 34 -4.38 -8.42 0.19
CA SER A 34 -3.42 -7.57 0.90
C SER A 34 -3.99 -6.14 1.00
N SER A 35 -4.35 -5.74 2.21
CA SER A 35 -5.11 -4.51 2.49
C SER A 35 -4.41 -3.63 3.52
N SER A 36 -4.51 -2.32 3.36
CA SER A 36 -3.93 -1.31 4.23
C SER A 36 -5.03 -0.42 4.80
N HIS A 37 -4.91 -0.10 6.09
CA HIS A 37 -5.81 0.79 6.82
C HIS A 37 -5.09 2.09 7.17
N ASN A 38 -5.78 3.23 7.04
CA ASN A 38 -5.23 4.58 7.12
C ASN A 38 -3.90 4.71 6.36
N THR A 39 -3.91 4.32 5.09
CA THR A 39 -2.69 4.13 4.27
C THR A 39 -1.81 5.37 4.21
N TYR A 40 -2.38 6.57 4.37
CA TYR A 40 -1.63 7.82 4.40
C TYR A 40 -0.76 8.00 5.66
N LEU A 41 -0.90 7.18 6.71
CA LEU A 41 -0.15 7.29 7.98
C LEU A 41 1.12 6.43 7.99
N ALA A 42 2.26 7.04 8.32
CA ALA A 42 3.55 6.32 8.36
C ALA A 42 3.74 5.42 9.60
N LYS A 43 3.15 5.76 10.75
CA LYS A 43 3.35 5.01 12.02
C LYS A 43 2.13 5.08 12.93
N THR A 44 2.00 6.17 13.70
CA THR A 44 0.97 6.31 14.74
C THR A 44 -0.16 7.21 14.29
N GLN A 45 -1.38 6.96 14.79
CA GLN A 45 -2.61 7.68 14.43
C GLN A 45 -2.70 9.12 14.97
N ILE A 46 -1.77 9.55 15.82
CA ILE A 46 -1.93 10.80 16.60
C ILE A 46 -0.87 11.86 16.21
N LEU A 47 0.35 11.46 15.88
CA LEU A 47 1.49 12.40 15.81
C LEU A 47 2.24 12.43 14.48
N ASN A 48 2.00 11.48 13.59
CA ASN A 48 2.79 11.39 12.35
C ASN A 48 2.08 12.05 11.18
N PRO A 49 2.81 12.80 10.34
CA PRO A 49 2.22 13.45 9.18
C PRO A 49 1.71 12.43 8.18
N ALA A 50 0.65 12.79 7.45
CA ALA A 50 0.22 12.06 6.29
C ALA A 50 1.31 12.15 5.21
N SER A 51 1.55 11.08 4.46
CA SER A 51 2.55 11.06 3.40
C SER A 51 2.10 10.25 2.19
N ILE A 52 2.29 10.84 1.00
CA ILE A 52 2.11 10.16 -0.29
C ILE A 52 2.99 8.90 -0.37
N HIS A 53 4.18 8.93 0.24
CA HIS A 53 5.11 7.80 0.25
C HIS A 53 4.50 6.53 0.87
N CYS A 54 3.55 6.68 1.79
CA CYS A 54 2.90 5.53 2.40
C CYS A 54 2.00 4.77 1.41
N TYR A 55 1.32 5.48 0.50
CA TYR A 55 0.61 4.85 -0.63
C TYR A 55 1.57 4.13 -1.56
N ILE A 56 2.65 4.81 -1.96
CA ILE A 56 3.68 4.23 -2.84
C ILE A 56 4.24 2.94 -2.24
N GLN A 57 4.62 2.96 -0.96
CA GLN A 57 5.18 1.78 -0.27
C GLN A 57 4.16 0.66 -0.08
N ALA A 58 2.89 0.99 0.19
CA ALA A 58 1.85 -0.03 0.27
C ALA A 58 1.70 -0.75 -1.08
N LEU A 59 1.60 0.01 -2.17
CA LEU A 59 1.45 -0.55 -3.52
C LEU A 59 2.66 -1.37 -3.95
N LEU A 60 3.89 -0.86 -3.75
CA LEU A 60 5.13 -1.58 -4.05
C LEU A 60 5.35 -2.85 -3.20
N LYS A 61 4.67 -2.97 -2.07
CA LYS A 61 4.63 -4.19 -1.24
C LYS A 61 3.51 -5.15 -1.65
N GLY A 62 2.82 -4.88 -2.76
CA GLY A 62 1.72 -5.71 -3.27
C GLY A 62 0.37 -5.46 -2.59
N CYS A 63 0.18 -4.36 -1.86
CA CYS A 63 -1.13 -4.01 -1.32
C CYS A 63 -2.10 -3.68 -2.46
N ARG A 64 -3.32 -4.24 -2.41
CA ARG A 64 -4.38 -4.13 -3.43
C ARG A 64 -5.64 -3.41 -2.93
N CYS A 65 -5.67 -3.04 -1.66
CA CYS A 65 -6.75 -2.25 -1.07
C CYS A 65 -6.15 -1.18 -0.15
N VAL A 66 -6.39 0.09 -0.45
CA VAL A 66 -5.86 1.24 0.29
C VAL A 66 -7.00 2.14 0.75
N GLU A 67 -6.81 2.80 1.88
CA GLU A 67 -7.81 3.69 2.48
C GLU A 67 -7.47 5.16 2.20
N ILE A 68 -8.51 5.96 1.90
CA ILE A 68 -8.40 7.39 1.60
C ILE A 68 -9.48 8.16 2.36
N ASP A 69 -9.11 8.76 3.48
CA ASP A 69 -10.01 9.57 4.31
C ASP A 69 -10.17 10.98 3.73
N CYS A 70 -11.15 11.14 2.86
CA CYS A 70 -11.42 12.41 2.18
C CYS A 70 -12.20 13.37 3.09
N ILE A 71 -11.77 14.63 3.12
CA ILE A 71 -12.47 15.75 3.75
C ILE A 71 -12.53 16.94 2.78
N ASP A 72 -13.50 17.83 3.01
CA ASP A 72 -13.56 19.10 2.29
C ASP A 72 -12.33 19.96 2.65
N GLY A 73 -11.70 20.55 1.63
CA GLY A 73 -10.54 21.42 1.79
C GLY A 73 -10.88 22.65 2.63
N ARG A 74 -10.13 22.88 3.71
CA ARG A 74 -10.43 23.98 4.65
C ARG A 74 -10.15 25.37 4.07
N ASN A 75 -9.28 25.47 3.06
CA ASN A 75 -8.88 26.73 2.40
C ASN A 75 -8.62 26.61 0.89
N SER A 76 -8.52 25.38 0.36
CA SER A 76 -8.41 25.08 -1.07
C SER A 76 -9.78 24.69 -1.61
N PHE A 77 -10.09 25.05 -2.86
CA PHE A 77 -11.24 24.47 -3.58
C PHE A 77 -11.02 22.98 -3.95
N GLU A 78 -10.10 22.30 -3.27
CA GLU A 78 -9.65 20.95 -3.55
C GLU A 78 -9.81 20.06 -2.31
N PRO A 79 -10.32 18.84 -2.45
CA PRO A 79 -10.47 17.88 -1.35
C PRO A 79 -9.11 17.43 -0.80
N GLU A 80 -9.10 17.19 0.51
CA GLU A 80 -7.91 16.83 1.28
C GLU A 80 -8.03 15.41 1.86
N VAL A 81 -6.89 14.77 2.14
CA VAL A 81 -6.79 13.46 2.79
C VAL A 81 -6.11 13.62 4.14
N THR A 82 -6.81 13.29 5.23
CA THR A 82 -6.28 13.36 6.59
C THR A 82 -7.14 12.59 7.59
N HIS A 83 -6.58 12.30 8.77
CA HIS A 83 -7.32 11.71 9.88
C HIS A 83 -8.12 12.79 10.61
N LYS A 84 -9.44 12.61 10.73
CA LYS A 84 -10.33 13.57 11.39
C LYS A 84 -9.87 13.84 12.84
N ASN A 85 -10.03 15.08 13.29
CA ASN A 85 -9.69 15.51 14.66
C ASN A 85 -8.22 15.33 15.07
N THR A 86 -7.30 15.34 14.09
CA THR A 86 -5.85 15.31 14.36
C THR A 86 -5.16 16.61 13.94
N LEU A 87 -3.92 16.80 14.39
CA LEU A 87 -3.03 17.90 13.98
C LEU A 87 -2.18 17.55 12.75
N ILE A 88 -2.55 16.47 12.04
CA ILE A 88 -1.81 15.96 10.91
C ILE A 88 -2.00 16.89 9.71
N LYS A 89 -0.89 17.30 9.08
CA LYS A 89 -0.93 18.06 7.83
C LYS A 89 -1.63 17.21 6.76
N PRO A 90 -2.69 17.71 6.12
CA PRO A 90 -3.40 16.99 5.07
C PRO A 90 -2.57 16.85 3.79
N LEU A 91 -2.91 15.86 2.99
CA LEU A 91 -2.47 15.73 1.59
C LEU A 91 -3.59 16.22 0.67
N LEU A 92 -3.27 16.64 -0.55
CA LEU A 92 -4.28 16.87 -1.57
C LEU A 92 -4.74 15.53 -2.14
N LEU A 93 -6.05 15.36 -2.35
CA LEU A 93 -6.57 14.13 -2.95
C LEU A 93 -5.99 13.89 -4.34
N ARG A 94 -5.79 14.94 -5.14
CA ARG A 94 -5.15 14.85 -6.47
C ARG A 94 -3.81 14.12 -6.37
N ASP A 95 -2.92 14.58 -5.50
CA ASP A 95 -1.57 14.04 -5.39
C ASP A 95 -1.59 12.57 -4.92
N VAL A 96 -2.58 12.20 -4.08
CA VAL A 96 -2.82 10.80 -3.69
C VAL A 96 -3.25 9.96 -4.89
N LEU A 97 -4.18 10.46 -5.71
CA LEU A 97 -4.68 9.75 -6.90
C LEU A 97 -3.60 9.61 -7.98
N GLU A 98 -2.76 10.63 -8.18
CA GLU A 98 -1.60 10.58 -9.08
C GLU A 98 -0.62 9.48 -8.64
N ALA A 99 -0.29 9.42 -7.34
CA ALA A 99 0.56 8.35 -6.82
C ALA A 99 -0.08 6.96 -6.95
N ILE A 100 -1.40 6.82 -6.79
CA ILE A 100 -2.07 5.54 -7.03
C ILE A 100 -2.01 5.18 -8.51
N HIS A 101 -2.26 6.14 -9.41
CA HIS A 101 -2.19 5.93 -10.85
C HIS A 101 -0.82 5.40 -11.29
N ASP A 102 0.25 6.02 -10.82
CA ASP A 102 1.62 5.68 -11.22
C ASP A 102 2.09 4.33 -10.66
N TYR A 103 1.65 3.96 -9.45
CA TYR A 103 2.21 2.83 -8.71
C TYR A 103 1.28 1.63 -8.58
N ALA A 104 -0.01 1.73 -8.96
CA ALA A 104 -1.00 0.68 -8.75
C ALA A 104 -0.56 -0.68 -9.32
N PHE A 105 0.11 -0.70 -10.46
CA PHE A 105 0.38 -1.94 -11.20
C PHE A 105 1.87 -2.26 -11.41
N ILE A 106 2.77 -1.63 -10.65
CA ILE A 106 4.23 -1.87 -10.80
C ILE A 106 4.61 -3.29 -10.34
N THR A 107 4.00 -3.80 -9.26
CA THR A 107 4.40 -5.07 -8.63
C THR A 107 3.33 -6.16 -8.69
N SER A 108 2.12 -5.84 -9.15
CA SER A 108 0.98 -6.77 -9.23
C SER A 108 -0.11 -6.21 -10.15
#